data_AF-A0A8H4WAN2-F1
#
_entry.id   AF-A0A8H4WAN2-F1
#
_cell.length_a   1.000
_cell.length_b   1.000
_cell.length_c   1.000
_cell.angle_alpha   90.00
_cell.angle_beta   90.00
_cell.angle_gamma   90.00
#
_symmetry.space_group_name_H-M   'P 1'
#
loop_
_entity.id
_entity.type
_entity.pdbx_description
1 polymer ?
#
loop_
_entity_poly.entity_id
_entity_poly.type
_entity_poly.pdbx_seq_one_letter_code
_entity_poly.pdbx_strand_id
1 'polypeptide(L)'
;MPKNGLLPATNYLAPSLIVPISAYAPNIAFGPTTNPIITPNDICSIFNLEIPSSALGKTCTLEFLFPSFPTQTEYPYMFGGPGHFTFTGYAFGSGATAKTTYNNQPPAGPSPPQPPSTLMPGNAVPYW
;
A
#
# COMPACT_ATOMS: atom_id res chain seq x y z
N MET A 1 6.03 6.12 -14.49
CA MET A 1 5.37 7.35 -14.04
C MET A 1 4.14 7.66 -14.90
N PRO A 2 2.94 7.28 -14.42
CA PRO A 2 1.71 7.82 -14.95
C PRO A 2 1.76 9.34 -14.90
N LYS A 3 1.40 9.99 -16.01
CA LYS A 3 1.28 11.44 -16.03
C LYS A 3 0.14 11.84 -15.09
N ASN A 4 0.40 12.81 -14.20
CA ASN A 4 -0.60 13.44 -13.34
C ASN A 4 -1.18 12.55 -12.22
N GLY A 5 -0.47 11.51 -11.76
CA GLY A 5 -0.90 10.71 -10.60
C GLY A 5 -2.12 9.80 -10.83
N LEU A 6 -2.52 9.60 -12.09
CA LEU A 6 -3.65 8.75 -12.47
C LEU A 6 -3.19 7.35 -12.86
N LEU A 7 -3.91 6.31 -12.45
CA LEU A 7 -3.68 4.96 -12.96
C LEU A 7 -3.90 4.92 -14.49
N PRO A 8 -3.11 4.13 -15.24
CA PRO A 8 -3.44 3.87 -16.64
C PRO A 8 -4.81 3.22 -16.74
N ALA A 9 -5.57 3.54 -17.79
CA ALA A 9 -6.94 3.03 -17.97
C ALA A 9 -7.01 1.48 -18.04
N THR A 10 -5.89 0.83 -18.34
CA THR A 10 -5.72 -0.63 -18.36
C THR A 10 -4.37 -0.99 -17.72
N ASN A 11 -4.22 -2.25 -17.29
CA ASN A 11 -2.97 -2.81 -16.74
C ASN A 11 -2.52 -2.26 -15.38
N TYR A 12 -3.45 -2.06 -14.45
CA TYR A 12 -3.14 -1.86 -13.03
C TYR A 12 -3.79 -2.94 -12.15
N LEU A 13 -3.31 -3.07 -10.91
CA LEU A 13 -3.89 -3.95 -9.91
C LEU A 13 -4.56 -3.12 -8.82
N ALA A 14 -5.80 -3.47 -8.48
CA ALA A 14 -6.43 -3.02 -7.25
C ALA A 14 -6.15 -4.04 -6.14
N PRO A 15 -6.02 -3.61 -4.87
CA PRO A 15 -5.88 -4.53 -3.75
C PRO A 15 -7.05 -5.51 -3.67
N SER A 16 -6.77 -6.80 -3.55
CA SER A 16 -7.80 -7.82 -3.28
C SER A 16 -8.22 -7.84 -1.81
N LEU A 17 -7.35 -7.36 -0.92
CA LEU A 17 -7.58 -7.25 0.52
C LEU A 17 -6.78 -6.07 1.08
N ILE A 18 -7.39 -5.32 2.00
CA ILE A 18 -6.71 -4.30 2.80
C ILE A 18 -6.95 -4.62 4.27
N VAL A 19 -5.89 -4.77 5.05
CA VAL A 19 -5.98 -5.10 6.48
C VAL A 19 -5.20 -4.08 7.31
N PRO A 20 -5.84 -3.35 8.24
CA PRO A 20 -5.14 -2.51 9.18
C PRO A 20 -4.54 -3.34 10.33
N ILE A 21 -3.33 -2.98 10.73
CA ILE A 21 -2.63 -3.52 11.90
C ILE A 21 -2.13 -2.35 12.75
N SER A 22 -2.02 -2.55 14.07
CA SER A 22 -1.61 -1.52 15.02
C SER A 22 -0.48 -2.03 15.91
N ALA A 23 0.61 -1.26 16.00
CA ALA A 23 1.70 -1.56 16.92
C ALA A 23 1.27 -1.42 18.39
N TYR A 24 0.32 -0.52 18.67
CA TYR A 24 -0.23 -0.32 20.02
C TYR A 24 -1.28 -1.38 20.41
N ALA A 25 -1.83 -2.10 19.44
CA ALA A 25 -2.74 -3.22 19.65
C ALA A 25 -2.29 -4.48 18.90
N PRO A 26 -1.13 -5.06 19.25
CA PRO A 26 -0.39 -5.92 18.33
C PRO A 26 -0.97 -7.34 18.14
N ASN A 27 -1.91 -7.73 19.00
CA ASN A 27 -2.63 -9.01 18.93
C ASN A 27 -4.09 -8.84 18.46
N ILE A 28 -4.52 -7.63 18.11
CA ILE A 28 -5.88 -7.38 17.61
C ILE A 28 -5.89 -7.57 16.09
N ALA A 29 -6.82 -8.40 15.62
CA ALA A 29 -7.17 -8.50 14.21
C ALA A 29 -8.35 -7.55 13.94
N PHE A 30 -8.08 -6.43 13.28
CA PHE A 30 -9.12 -5.44 12.94
C PHE A 30 -10.02 -5.90 11.78
N GLY A 31 -9.57 -6.91 11.02
CA GLY A 31 -10.27 -7.42 9.86
C GLY A 31 -10.11 -6.54 8.61
N PRO A 32 -10.73 -6.92 7.49
CA PRO A 32 -10.60 -6.19 6.24
C PRO A 32 -11.29 -4.82 6.26
N THR A 33 -10.74 -3.87 5.52
CA THR A 33 -11.32 -2.54 5.27
C THR A 33 -11.37 -2.24 3.78
N THR A 34 -12.25 -1.33 3.37
CA THR A 34 -12.25 -0.76 2.00
C THR A 34 -11.38 0.49 1.90
N ASN A 35 -11.15 1.17 3.02
CA ASN A 35 -10.37 2.40 3.09
C ASN A 35 -9.14 2.17 3.98
N PRO A 36 -7.92 2.35 3.45
CA PRO A 36 -6.71 2.20 4.27
C PRO A 36 -6.59 3.34 5.27
N ILE A 37 -6.03 3.03 6.44
CA ILE A 37 -5.71 3.98 7.49
C ILE A 37 -4.23 3.80 7.84
N ILE A 38 -3.52 4.92 7.92
CA ILE A 38 -2.11 4.96 8.30
C ILE A 38 -1.92 6.09 9.31
N THR A 39 -1.31 5.80 10.44
CA THR A 39 -0.98 6.81 11.47
C THR A 39 0.50 6.73 11.83
N PRO A 40 1.11 7.85 12.29
CA PRO A 40 2.49 7.82 12.73
C PRO A 40 2.71 6.80 13.85
N ASN A 41 3.68 5.91 13.65
CA ASN A 41 4.18 4.95 14.64
C ASN A 41 3.17 3.91 15.19
N ASP A 42 1.99 3.77 14.60
CA ASP A 42 0.98 2.83 15.12
C ASP A 42 0.25 2.04 14.03
N ILE A 43 -0.70 2.68 13.35
CA ILE A 43 -1.58 1.99 12.40
C ILE A 43 -0.91 1.95 11.03
N CYS A 44 -0.76 0.73 10.50
CA CYS A 44 -0.34 0.47 9.13
C CYS A 44 -1.44 -0.29 8.39
N SER A 45 -1.53 -0.15 7.07
CA SER A 45 -2.42 -0.96 6.23
C SER A 45 -1.60 -1.89 5.33
N ILE A 46 -1.91 -3.19 5.37
CA ILE A 46 -1.33 -4.20 4.47
C ILE A 46 -2.27 -4.37 3.27
N PHE A 47 -1.70 -4.36 2.07
CA PHE A 47 -2.42 -4.50 0.81
C PHE A 47 -2.02 -5.82 0.14
N ASN A 48 -2.99 -6.70 -0.15
CA ASN A 48 -2.75 -7.86 -0.98
C ASN A 48 -2.94 -7.48 -2.45
N LEU A 49 -1.93 -7.75 -3.27
CA LEU A 49 -1.95 -7.52 -4.72
C LEU A 49 -1.75 -8.86 -5.43
N GLU A 50 -2.73 -9.27 -6.23
CA GLU A 50 -2.68 -10.52 -6.98
C GLU A 50 -2.09 -10.28 -8.38
N ILE A 51 -0.86 -10.73 -8.60
CA ILE A 51 -0.22 -10.63 -9.92
C ILE A 51 -0.76 -11.75 -10.82
N PRO A 52 -1.40 -11.45 -11.96
CA PRO A 52 -1.96 -12.48 -12.83
C PRO A 52 -0.85 -13.34 -13.44
N SER A 53 -1.15 -14.61 -13.70
CA SER A 53 -0.20 -15.56 -14.32
C SER A 53 0.30 -15.11 -15.70
N SER A 54 -0.48 -14.29 -16.42
CA SER A 54 -0.09 -13.65 -17.68
C SER A 54 1.05 -12.63 -17.54
N ALA A 55 1.46 -12.29 -16.31
CA ALA A 55 2.59 -11.44 -16.01
C ALA A 55 3.86 -12.23 -15.58
N LEU A 56 3.82 -13.56 -15.56
CA LEU A 56 5.01 -14.38 -15.29
C LEU A 56 6.15 -14.05 -16.26
N GLY A 57 7.36 -13.89 -15.72
CA GLY A 57 8.56 -13.55 -16.49
C GLY A 57 8.64 -12.09 -16.94
N LYS A 58 7.66 -11.24 -16.60
CA LYS A 58 7.73 -9.80 -16.85
C LYS A 58 8.34 -9.07 -15.66
N THR A 59 8.91 -7.90 -15.93
CA THR A 59 9.29 -6.95 -14.89
C THR A 59 8.07 -6.16 -14.46
N CYS A 60 7.70 -6.25 -13.18
CA CYS A 60 6.65 -5.44 -12.58
C CYS A 60 7.29 -4.28 -11.81
N THR A 61 6.85 -3.06 -12.07
CA THR A 61 7.16 -1.89 -11.24
C THR A 61 6.00 -1.65 -10.27
N LEU A 62 6.30 -1.51 -8.99
CA LEU A 62 5.31 -1.06 -8.00
C LEU A 62 5.45 0.45 -7.84
N GLU A 63 4.37 1.19 -8.00
CA GLU A 63 4.34 2.63 -7.75
C GLU A 63 3.20 2.94 -6.79
N PHE A 64 3.46 3.78 -5.78
CA PHE A 64 2.39 4.31 -4.94
C PHE A 64 1.91 5.63 -5.55
N LEU A 65 0.61 5.73 -5.80
CA LEU A 65 -0.03 6.93 -6.33
C LEU A 65 -0.78 7.65 -5.21
N PHE A 66 -0.49 8.94 -5.03
CA PHE A 66 -1.22 9.78 -4.11
C PHE A 66 -1.91 10.94 -4.85
N PRO A 67 -3.05 10.68 -5.53
CA PRO A 67 -3.73 11.70 -6.31
C PRO A 67 -4.30 12.81 -5.41
N SER A 68 -4.25 14.06 -5.88
CA SER A 68 -4.86 15.19 -5.17
C SER A 68 -6.38 15.22 -5.32
N PHE A 69 -7.12 15.30 -4.21
CA PHE A 69 -8.55 15.59 -4.24
C PHE A 69 -8.79 17.12 -4.32
N PRO A 70 -9.77 17.61 -5.11
CA PRO A 70 -10.67 16.89 -6.03
C PRO A 70 -10.16 16.83 -7.48
N THR A 71 -8.93 17.27 -7.76
CA THR A 71 -8.45 17.52 -9.13
C THR A 71 -7.98 16.28 -9.88
N GLN A 72 -7.53 15.24 -9.16
CA GLN A 72 -7.01 13.98 -9.71
C GLN A 72 -7.77 12.75 -9.19
N THR A 73 -8.63 12.91 -8.19
CA THR A 73 -9.51 11.84 -7.68
C THR A 73 -10.81 12.43 -7.16
N GLU A 74 -11.92 11.71 -7.34
CA GLU A 74 -13.23 12.04 -6.77
C GLU A 74 -13.41 11.45 -5.35
N TYR A 75 -12.49 10.58 -4.92
CA TYR A 75 -12.53 9.97 -3.59
C TYR A 75 -11.84 10.88 -2.57
N PRO A 76 -12.58 11.45 -1.59
CA PRO A 76 -11.99 12.32 -0.58
C PRO A 76 -11.13 11.51 0.41
N TYR A 77 -10.06 12.13 0.91
CA TYR A 77 -9.19 11.58 1.94
C TYR A 77 -8.75 12.67 2.93
N MET A 78 -8.28 12.23 4.09
CA MET A 78 -7.64 13.10 5.07
C MET A 78 -6.13 12.86 5.06
N PHE A 79 -5.35 13.94 4.98
CA PHE A 79 -3.90 13.89 5.05
C PHE A 79 -3.40 15.01 5.95
N GLY A 80 -2.45 14.69 6.82
CA GLY A 80 -1.79 15.64 7.69
C GLY A 80 -0.42 15.13 8.12
N GLY A 81 0.52 16.06 8.31
CA GLY A 81 1.89 15.76 8.72
C GLY A 81 2.91 15.83 7.58
N PRO A 82 4.14 15.37 7.84
CA PRO A 82 5.29 15.63 6.97
C PRO A 82 5.37 14.73 5.73
N GLY A 83 4.50 13.73 5.59
CA GLY A 83 4.47 12.86 4.40
C GLY A 83 5.58 11.80 4.35
N HIS A 84 6.17 11.41 5.47
CA HIS A 84 7.11 10.29 5.52
C HIS A 84 6.37 8.96 5.65
N PHE A 85 6.62 8.03 4.73
CA PHE A 85 6.02 6.69 4.72
C PHE A 85 7.11 5.64 4.60
N THR A 86 6.93 4.52 5.31
CA THR A 86 7.75 3.32 5.15
C THR A 86 6.93 2.27 4.44
N PHE A 87 7.48 1.72 3.37
CA PHE A 87 6.89 0.60 2.64
C PHE A 87 7.65 -0.66 3.00
N THR A 88 6.92 -1.73 3.31
CA THR A 88 7.51 -3.05 3.58
C THR A 88 6.97 -4.03 2.55
N GLY A 89 7.85 -4.60 1.74
CA GLY A 89 7.52 -5.73 0.87
C GLY A 89 7.42 -7.02 1.70
N TYR A 90 6.34 -7.78 1.51
CA TYR A 90 6.18 -9.11 2.09
C TYR A 90 6.63 -10.21 1.14
N ALA A 91 6.93 -11.39 1.67
CA ALA A 91 7.32 -12.53 0.85
C ALA A 91 6.18 -12.92 -0.12
N PHE A 92 6.57 -13.40 -1.30
CA PHE A 92 5.61 -13.83 -2.31
C PHE A 92 4.79 -15.02 -1.79
N GLY A 93 3.49 -15.03 -2.09
CA GLY A 93 2.58 -16.08 -1.64
C GLY A 93 2.18 -16.01 -0.16
N SER A 94 2.68 -15.02 0.60
CA SER A 94 2.27 -14.78 1.99
C SER A 94 1.53 -13.45 2.12
N GLY A 95 0.25 -13.45 1.71
CA GLY A 95 -0.65 -12.28 1.87
C GLY A 95 -1.23 -12.18 3.28
N ALA A 96 -1.75 -11.01 3.62
CA ALA A 96 -2.56 -10.84 4.83
C ALA A 96 -3.88 -11.62 4.71
N THR A 97 -4.50 -11.87 5.87
CA THR A 97 -5.82 -12.48 6.00
C THR A 97 -6.68 -11.64 6.93
N ALA A 98 -7.98 -11.95 7.03
CA ALA A 98 -8.87 -11.29 7.99
C ALA A 98 -8.43 -11.46 9.47
N LYS A 99 -7.53 -12.41 9.77
CA LYS A 99 -7.00 -12.66 11.13
C LYS A 99 -5.61 -12.07 11.35
N THR A 100 -5.09 -11.32 10.38
CA THR A 100 -3.78 -10.69 10.49
C THR A 100 -3.81 -9.58 11.56
N THR A 101 -2.74 -9.53 12.35
CA THR A 101 -2.42 -8.62 13.43
C THR A 101 -0.99 -8.11 13.22
N TYR A 102 -0.54 -7.16 14.02
CA TYR A 102 0.84 -6.70 13.97
C TYR A 102 1.85 -7.81 14.27
N ASN A 103 1.57 -8.66 15.27
CA ASN A 103 2.48 -9.74 15.69
C ASN A 103 2.48 -10.96 14.76
N ASN A 104 1.47 -11.15 13.91
CA ASN A 104 1.38 -12.30 12.99
C ASN A 104 1.31 -11.89 11.52
N GLN A 105 1.72 -10.67 11.19
CA GLN A 105 1.83 -10.20 9.82
C GLN A 105 2.75 -11.10 9.00
N PRO A 106 2.59 -11.13 7.66
CA PRO A 106 3.41 -11.98 6.83
C PRO A 106 4.92 -11.71 6.99
N PRO A 107 5.78 -12.69 6.71
CA PRO A 107 7.22 -12.46 6.76
C PRO A 107 7.65 -11.44 5.70
N ALA A 108 8.64 -10.61 6.06
CA ALA A 108 9.25 -9.68 5.13
C ALA A 108 9.80 -10.40 3.89
N GLY A 109 9.61 -9.79 2.73
CA GLY A 109 10.03 -10.32 1.44
C GLY A 109 11.43 -9.86 1.04
N PRO A 110 11.91 -10.32 -0.13
CA PRO A 110 13.21 -9.94 -0.67
C PRO A 110 13.27 -8.48 -1.15
N SER A 111 12.11 -7.82 -1.33
CA SER A 111 12.05 -6.41 -1.70
C SER A 111 12.33 -5.54 -0.46
N PRO A 112 13.48 -4.85 -0.40
CA PRO A 112 13.85 -4.05 0.76
C PRO A 112 12.88 -2.88 0.95
N PRO A 113 12.71 -2.38 2.19
CA PRO A 113 12.02 -1.11 2.41
C PRO A 113 12.77 0.00 1.69
N GLN A 114 12.20 0.56 0.61
CA GLN A 114 12.71 1.77 -0.02
C GLN A 114 11.76 2.92 0.29
N PRO A 115 11.97 3.67 1.38
CA PRO A 115 11.12 4.80 1.71
C PRO A 115 11.32 5.92 0.66
N PRO A 116 10.26 6.49 0.09
CA PRO A 116 10.36 7.73 -0.66
C PRO A 116 10.81 8.85 0.28
N SER A 117 11.49 9.88 -0.25
CA SER A 117 11.95 11.03 0.56
C SER A 117 10.76 11.71 1.25
N THR A 118 9.65 11.89 0.53
CA THR A 118 8.38 12.40 1.04
C THR A 118 7.27 12.10 0.02
N LEU A 119 6.10 11.69 0.48
CA LEU A 119 4.91 11.47 -0.32
C LEU A 119 3.86 12.54 0.00
N MET A 120 3.49 13.31 -1.02
CA MET A 120 2.52 14.40 -0.94
C MET A 120 1.41 14.18 -1.98
N PRO A 121 0.18 14.67 -1.73
CA PRO A 121 -0.86 14.70 -2.74
C PRO A 121 -0.37 15.31 -4.06
N GLY A 122 -0.77 14.72 -5.19
CA GLY A 122 -0.32 15.12 -6.53
C GLY A 122 0.83 14.30 -7.10
N ASN A 123 1.50 13.48 -6.28
CA ASN A 123 2.73 12.78 -6.64
C ASN A 123 2.55 11.27 -6.79
N ALA A 124 3.41 10.68 -7.63
CA ALA A 124 3.63 9.25 -7.76
C ALA A 124 5.08 8.95 -7.36
N VAL A 125 5.28 7.94 -6.52
CA VAL A 125 6.63 7.52 -6.09
C VAL A 125 6.88 6.06 -6.50
N PRO A 126 7.96 5.80 -7.26
CA PRO A 126 8.33 4.44 -7.61
C PRO A 126 8.94 3.69 -6.42
N TYR A 127 8.66 2.40 -6.34
CA TYR A 127 9.26 1.44 -5.42
C TYR A 127 10.17 0.51 -6.27
N TRP A 128 11.46 0.47 -5.94
CA TRP A 128 12.45 -0.38 -6.60
C TRP A 128 13.02 -1.39 -5.60
#